data_AF-A0A7Y5Q956-F1
#
_entry.id   AF-A0A7Y5Q956-F1
#
_cell.length_a   1.000
_cell.length_b   1.000
_cell.length_c   1.000
_cell.angle_alpha   90.00
_cell.angle_beta   90.00
_cell.angle_gamma   90.00
#
_symmetry.space_group_name_H-M   'P 1'
#
loop_
_entity.id
_entity.type
_entity.pdbx_description
1 polymer ?
#
loop_
_entity_poly.entity_id
_entity_poly.type
_entity_poly.pdbx_seq_one_letter_code
_entity_poly.pdbx_strand_id
1 'polypeptide(L)'
;MAQAPLDRDGAIARAAEFGVSEATAGAVAEAFERLAARTGRAFEPAAWSHTVWLAEADRYERSRDRESHFTLLLHLEGLREQFEERVERGARGFGKGVNGQRLTKR
;
A
#
# COMPACT_ATOMS: atom_id res chain seq x y z
N MET A 1 -19.63 -8.73 2.11
CA MET A 1 -19.79 -7.98 0.84
C MET A 1 -18.62 -8.40 -0.04
N ALA A 2 -18.87 -8.91 -1.25
CA ALA A 2 -17.78 -9.25 -2.17
C ALA A 2 -17.11 -7.94 -2.62
N GLN A 3 -15.78 -7.87 -2.52
CA GLN A 3 -15.01 -6.71 -2.94
C GLN A 3 -14.99 -6.64 -4.47
N ALA A 4 -15.15 -5.44 -5.03
CA ALA A 4 -15.10 -5.27 -6.48
C ALA A 4 -13.72 -5.73 -7.01
N PRO A 5 -13.68 -6.44 -8.15
CA PRO A 5 -12.42 -6.84 -8.75
C PRO A 5 -11.59 -5.61 -9.14
N LEU A 6 -10.27 -5.75 -9.06
CA LEU A 6 -9.32 -4.70 -9.42
C LEU A 6 -9.47 -4.33 -10.90
N ASP A 7 -9.52 -3.02 -11.22
CA ASP A 7 -9.53 -2.53 -12.61
C ASP A 7 -8.15 -2.74 -13.25
N ARG A 8 -7.94 -3.96 -13.77
CA ARG A 8 -6.66 -4.40 -14.30
C ARG A 8 -6.29 -3.65 -15.57
N ASP A 9 -7.26 -3.45 -16.45
CA ASP A 9 -7.01 -2.79 -17.74
C ASP A 9 -6.72 -1.29 -17.53
N GLY A 10 -7.45 -0.62 -16.63
CA GLY A 10 -7.16 0.75 -16.24
C GLY A 10 -5.80 0.89 -15.55
N ALA A 11 -5.41 -0.07 -14.71
CA ALA A 11 -4.08 -0.11 -14.10
C ALA A 11 -2.96 -0.22 -15.14
N ILE A 12 -3.10 -1.13 -16.11
CA ILE A 12 -2.09 -1.33 -17.18
C ILE A 12 -2.01 -0.08 -18.07
N ALA A 13 -3.14 0.49 -18.48
CA ALA A 13 -3.17 1.71 -19.27
C ALA A 13 -2.49 2.87 -18.53
N ARG A 14 -2.78 3.04 -17.23
CA ARG A 14 -2.17 4.07 -16.40
C ARG A 14 -0.66 3.89 -16.28
N ALA A 15 -0.19 2.67 -16.09
CA ALA A 15 1.24 2.36 -16.03
C ALA A 15 1.95 2.64 -17.37
N ALA A 16 1.28 2.39 -18.50
CA ALA A 16 1.81 2.67 -19.83
C ALA A 16 2.00 4.17 -20.07
N GLU A 17 1.10 5.03 -19.56
CA GLU A 17 1.28 6.50 -19.59
C GLU A 17 2.57 6.96 -18.89
N PHE A 18 3.08 6.15 -17.97
CA PHE A 18 4.31 6.38 -17.21
C PHE A 18 5.53 5.68 -17.79
N GLY A 19 5.41 5.03 -18.94
CA GLY A 19 6.52 4.33 -19.59
C GLY A 19 6.86 2.98 -18.96
N VAL A 20 6.01 2.43 -18.09
CA VAL A 20 6.16 1.07 -17.56
C VAL A 20 5.73 0.07 -18.63
N SER A 21 6.51 -1.00 -18.82
CA SER A 21 6.16 -2.04 -19.79
C SER A 21 4.85 -2.76 -19.42
N GLU A 22 4.08 -3.18 -20.42
CA GLU A 22 2.83 -3.92 -20.20
C GLU A 22 3.05 -5.22 -19.40
N ALA A 23 4.17 -5.91 -19.64
CA ALA A 23 4.54 -7.12 -18.90
C ALA A 23 4.78 -6.82 -17.41
N THR A 24 5.51 -5.74 -17.09
CA THR A 24 5.74 -5.30 -15.71
C THR A 24 4.44 -4.84 -15.06
N ALA A 25 3.66 -3.99 -15.74
CA ALA A 25 2.39 -3.49 -15.25
C ALA A 25 1.39 -4.62 -14.96
N GLY A 26 1.29 -5.60 -15.86
CA GLY A 26 0.43 -6.76 -15.68
C GLY A 26 0.85 -7.63 -14.49
N ALA A 27 2.15 -7.81 -14.26
CA ALA A 27 2.65 -8.57 -13.12
C ALA A 27 2.43 -7.84 -11.78
N VAL A 28 2.63 -6.52 -11.75
CA VAL A 28 2.31 -5.68 -10.58
C VAL A 28 0.80 -5.73 -10.29
N ALA A 29 -0.06 -5.52 -11.30
CA ALA A 29 -1.51 -5.57 -11.13
C ALA A 29 -1.98 -6.94 -10.59
N GLU A 30 -1.45 -8.04 -11.13
CA GLU A 30 -1.73 -9.41 -10.65
C GLU A 30 -1.30 -9.61 -9.19
N ALA A 31 -0.13 -9.08 -8.80
CA ALA A 31 0.36 -9.19 -7.42
C ALA A 31 -0.55 -8.43 -6.43
N PHE A 32 -1.04 -7.25 -6.80
CA PHE A 32 -1.95 -6.47 -5.98
C PHE A 32 -3.38 -7.03 -5.95
N GLU A 33 -3.84 -7.66 -7.03
CA GLU A 33 -5.09 -8.42 -7.05
C GLU A 33 -5.03 -9.60 -6.05
N ARG A 34 -3.93 -10.36 -6.08
CA ARG A 34 -3.66 -11.44 -5.10
C ARG A 34 -3.55 -10.91 -3.68
N LEU A 35 -2.92 -9.75 -3.50
CA LEU A 35 -2.77 -9.12 -2.18
C LEU A 35 -4.14 -8.71 -1.63
N ALA A 36 -4.97 -8.06 -2.44
CA ALA A 36 -6.34 -7.68 -2.10
C ALA A 36 -7.15 -8.90 -1.65
N ALA A 37 -7.09 -9.99 -2.42
CA ALA A 37 -7.78 -11.24 -2.08
C ALA A 37 -7.29 -11.85 -0.76
N ARG A 38 -6.00 -11.70 -0.43
CA ARG A 38 -5.40 -12.28 0.78
C ARG A 38 -5.64 -11.46 2.04
N THR A 39 -5.73 -10.13 1.93
CA THR A 39 -5.80 -9.19 3.06
C THR A 39 -7.18 -8.56 3.23
N GLY A 40 -8.04 -8.64 2.20
CA GLY A 40 -9.35 -7.97 2.17
C GLY A 40 -9.25 -6.45 1.99
N ARG A 41 -8.07 -5.92 1.66
CA ARG A 41 -7.83 -4.50 1.44
C ARG A 41 -8.05 -4.14 -0.03
N ALA A 42 -8.70 -3.00 -0.27
CA ALA A 42 -8.84 -2.47 -1.61
C ALA A 42 -7.54 -1.77 -2.05
N PHE A 43 -7.09 -2.08 -3.25
CA PHE A 43 -6.03 -1.36 -3.94
C PHE A 43 -6.57 -0.86 -5.28
N GLU A 44 -6.22 0.36 -5.65
CA GLU A 44 -6.67 1.00 -6.89
C GLU A 44 -5.46 1.48 -7.71
N PRO A 45 -4.73 0.57 -8.40
CA PRO A 45 -3.54 0.96 -9.15
C PRO A 45 -3.82 1.93 -10.30
N ALA A 46 -5.03 1.92 -10.86
CA ALA A 46 -5.46 2.89 -11.87
C ALA A 46 -5.43 4.35 -11.37
N ALA A 47 -5.61 4.55 -10.06
CA ALA A 47 -5.58 5.87 -9.42
C ALA A 47 -4.19 6.26 -8.88
N TRP A 48 -3.20 5.38 -8.98
CA TRP A 48 -1.86 5.67 -8.46
C TRP A 48 -1.16 6.79 -9.23
N SER A 49 -0.34 7.53 -8.50
CA SER A 49 0.52 8.55 -9.09
C SER A 49 1.69 7.94 -9.84
N HIS A 50 2.31 8.75 -10.69
CA HIS A 50 3.52 8.38 -11.44
C HIS A 50 4.60 7.76 -10.55
N THR A 51 4.89 8.40 -9.41
CA THR A 51 5.94 7.96 -8.49
C THR A 51 5.66 6.60 -7.87
N VAL A 52 4.39 6.32 -7.52
CA VAL A 52 4.00 5.03 -6.95
C VAL A 52 4.19 3.93 -8.00
N TRP A 53 3.73 4.18 -9.23
CA TRP A 53 3.91 3.22 -10.32
C TRP A 53 5.38 2.91 -10.62
N LEU A 54 6.24 3.93 -10.72
CA LEU A 54 7.66 3.70 -10.93
C LEU A 54 8.32 2.95 -9.77
N ALA A 55 7.93 3.23 -8.52
CA ALA A 55 8.47 2.53 -7.37
C ALA A 55 8.03 1.05 -7.32
N GLU A 56 6.79 0.75 -7.68
CA GLU A 56 6.31 -0.64 -7.76
C GLU A 56 6.93 -1.39 -8.95
N ALA A 57 7.09 -0.72 -10.10
CA ALA A 57 7.76 -1.28 -11.26
C ALA A 57 9.24 -1.62 -10.94
N ASP A 58 10.00 -0.68 -10.38
CA ASP A 58 11.40 -0.92 -9.97
C ASP A 58 11.50 -2.04 -8.92
N ARG A 59 10.55 -2.10 -7.98
CA ARG A 59 10.49 -3.19 -7.00
C ARG A 59 10.23 -4.55 -7.66
N TYR A 60 9.32 -4.61 -8.63
CA TYR A 60 9.07 -5.83 -9.39
C TYR A 60 10.29 -6.24 -10.20
N GLU A 61 10.94 -5.31 -10.91
CA GLU A 61 12.10 -5.59 -11.75
C GLU A 61 13.31 -6.10 -10.94
N ARG A 62 13.43 -5.68 -9.68
CA ARG A 62 14.45 -6.20 -8.75
C ARG A 62 14.05 -7.51 -8.06
N SER A 63 12.80 -7.93 -8.21
CA SER A 63 12.34 -9.20 -7.67
C SER A 63 12.82 -10.33 -8.58
N ARG A 64 13.26 -11.44 -7.99
CA ARG A 64 13.75 -12.61 -8.74
C ARG A 64 12.67 -13.21 -9.64
N ASP A 65 11.43 -13.25 -9.15
CA ASP A 65 10.25 -13.81 -9.79
C ASP A 65 8.98 -13.21 -9.18
N ARG A 66 7.82 -13.56 -9.75
CA ARG A 66 6.51 -13.07 -9.32
C ARG A 66 6.16 -13.45 -7.89
N GLU A 67 6.53 -14.65 -7.45
CA GLU A 67 6.22 -15.12 -6.09
C GLU A 67 7.06 -14.39 -5.04
N SER A 68 8.32 -14.11 -5.35
CA SER A 68 9.20 -13.30 -4.51
C SER A 68 8.66 -11.87 -4.36
N HIS A 69 8.19 -11.27 -5.45
CA HIS A 69 7.55 -9.95 -5.41
C HIS A 69 6.28 -9.97 -4.54
N PHE A 70 5.40 -10.94 -4.74
CA PHE A 70 4.19 -11.08 -3.93
C PHE A 70 4.49 -11.29 -2.44
N THR A 71 5.48 -12.12 -2.12
CA THR A 71 5.93 -12.35 -0.73
C THR A 71 6.45 -11.06 -0.09
N LEU A 72 7.20 -10.25 -0.85
CA LEU A 72 7.64 -8.93 -0.39
C LEU A 72 6.44 -8.02 -0.10
N LEU A 73 5.45 -7.95 -1.00
CA LEU A 73 4.25 -7.13 -0.77
C LEU A 73 3.48 -7.56 0.48
N LEU A 74 3.32 -8.87 0.70
CA LEU A 74 2.71 -9.38 1.94
C LEU A 74 3.48 -8.96 3.20
N HIS A 75 4.81 -8.99 3.14
CA HIS A 75 5.63 -8.55 4.27
C HIS A 75 5.49 -7.05 4.54
N LEU A 76 5.51 -6.23 3.47
CA LEU A 76 5.32 -4.79 3.58
C LEU A 76 3.94 -4.44 4.15
N GLU A 77 2.90 -5.17 3.76
CA GLU A 77 1.56 -5.00 4.29
C GLU A 77 1.50 -5.35 5.79
N GLY A 78 2.15 -6.44 6.22
CA GLY A 78 2.25 -6.78 7.64
C GLY A 78 3.00 -5.71 8.45
N LEU A 79 4.07 -5.12 7.90
CA LEU A 79 4.78 -4.01 8.54
C LEU A 79 3.91 -2.75 8.64
N ARG A 80 3.10 -2.46 7.61
CA ARG A 80 2.14 -1.36 7.60
C ARG A 80 1.11 -1.53 8.71
N GLU A 81 0.52 -2.72 8.84
CA GLU A 81 -0.45 -3.04 9.91
C GLU A 81 0.16 -2.83 11.30
N GLN A 82 1.35 -3.36 11.55
CA GLN A 82 2.05 -3.17 12.83
C GLN A 82 2.34 -1.69 13.12
N PHE A 83 2.70 -0.92 12.10
CA PHE A 83 2.94 0.51 12.24
C PHE A 83 1.64 1.25 12.59
N GLU A 84 0.55 1.00 11.87
CA GLU A 84 -0.75 1.61 12.15
C GLU A 84 -1.25 1.27 13.55
N GLU A 85 -1.17 0.01 13.97
CA GLU A 85 -1.51 -0.39 15.34
C GLU A 85 -0.68 0.34 16.40
N ARG A 86 0.61 0.55 16.14
CA ARG A 86 1.50 1.27 17.06
C ARG A 86 1.16 2.75 17.10
N VAL A 87 0.87 3.36 15.95
CA VAL A 87 0.43 4.77 15.86
C VAL A 87 -0.91 4.96 16.56
N GLU A 88 -1.88 4.08 16.34
CA GLU A 88 -3.17 4.12 17.04
C GLU A 88 -3.01 4.01 18.56
N ARG A 89 -2.16 3.07 19.03
CA ARG A 89 -1.84 2.94 20.46
C ARG A 89 -1.17 4.20 21.01
N GLY A 90 -0.23 4.79 20.28
CA GLY A 90 0.43 6.05 20.65
C GLY A 90 -0.53 7.24 20.71
N ALA A 91 -1.45 7.34 19.74
CA ALA A 91 -2.48 8.37 19.69
C ALA A 91 -3.50 8.24 20.85
N ARG A 92 -3.87 7.00 21.22
CA ARG A 92 -4.72 6.74 22.40
C ARG A 92 -3.98 7.02 23.72
N GLY A 93 -2.65 6.89 23.75
CA GLY A 93 -1.81 7.22 24.91
C GLY A 93 -1.60 8.73 25.13
N PHE A 94 -1.65 9.55 24.07
CA PHE A 94 -1.50 11.01 24.16
C PHE A 94 -2.80 11.76 24.53
N GLY A 95 -3.95 11.06 24.58
CA GLY A 95 -5.26 11.66 24.82
C GLY A 95 -5.71 11.76 26.28
N LYS A 96 -4.93 11.30 27.26
CA LYS A 96 -5.30 11.37 28.69
C LYS A 96 -4.09 11.71 29.57
N GLY A 97 -3.67 12.96 29.55
CA GLY A 97 -2.73 13.46 30.55
C GLY A 97 -2.14 14.82 30.20
N VAL A 98 -2.56 15.83 30.96
CA VAL A 98 -1.86 17.12 31.14
C VAL A 98 -1.97 18.13 29.98
N ASN A 99 -3.15 18.76 29.84
CA ASN A 99 -3.26 20.11 29.27
C ASN A 99 -4.25 20.99 30.05
N GLY A 100 -4.32 20.78 31.37
CA GLY A 100 -5.31 21.45 32.23
C GLY A 100 -4.83 21.88 33.61
N GLN A 101 -3.52 21.84 33.91
CA GLN A 101 -3.04 22.37 35.20
C GLN A 101 -1.72 23.12 35.05
N ARG A 102 -1.78 24.38 35.50
CA ARG A 102 -0.70 25.32 35.87
C ARG A 102 -0.06 26.17 34.78
N LEU A 103 -0.83 27.14 34.28
CA LEU A 103 -0.32 28.50 34.03
C LEU A 103 -1.20 29.54 34.74
N THR A 104 -1.52 29.29 36.02
CA THR A 104 -2.07 30.32 36.92
C THR A 104 -1.23 30.39 38.20
N LYS A 105 -0.69 31.59 38.43
CA LYS A 105 0.03 32.09 39.63
C LYS A 105 1.47 31.56 39.77
N ARG A 106 2.52 32.39 39.84
CA ARG A 106 2.67 33.78 40.31
C ARG A 106 3.63 34.55 39.41
#